data_AF-A0A0A3JC30-F1
#
_entry.id   AF-A0A0A3JC30-F1
#
_cell.length_a   1.000
_cell.length_b   1.000
_cell.length_c   1.000
_cell.angle_alpha   90.00
_cell.angle_beta   90.00
_cell.angle_gamma   90.00
#
_symmetry.space_group_name_H-M   'P 1'
#
loop_
_entity.id
_entity.type
_entity.pdbx_description
1 polymer ?
#
loop_
_entity_poly.entity_id
_entity_poly.type
_entity_poly.pdbx_seq_one_letter_code
_entity_poly.pdbx_strand_id
1 'polypeptide(L)'
;MLKLIYMLGIPGSGKSYIAKKIAKQERAKIISTDEIRRELFGDDSKQKKTFQVYREAFSRIDKAFAEGKSAILDATNIDRDLRMKGIARFTNVVKECYYVDTPYDVCLARNASRKRKVETKIMEKMYKFFEFPTYGEGWSQIHIVHHEKPYPISKDSFISLLNQHPNYDDLFNSLSVIDSFAEMIQYNQENPHHTHPLCMHTYKVFEYICQTYEEDDKLAMQIAALFHDIGKPFTKVIKKGRDYASYFLHENVSTHMAVHFLKELGFEDDFIIKTANIIQMHMKIVYADNAASEIYHLLDDEYLWKLYFFAEADSLAKN
;
A
#
# COMPACT_ATOMS: atom_id res chain seq x y z
N MET A 1 -11.00 -22.71 -14.66
CA MET A 1 -11.95 -21.62 -14.39
C MET A 1 -11.38 -20.34 -14.99
N LEU A 2 -12.21 -19.43 -15.51
CA LEU A 2 -11.73 -18.14 -16.04
C LEU A 2 -11.25 -17.24 -14.91
N LYS A 3 -10.24 -16.41 -15.18
CA LYS A 3 -9.68 -15.46 -14.20
C LYS A 3 -9.95 -14.01 -14.61
N LEU A 4 -10.37 -13.20 -13.66
CA LEU A 4 -10.29 -11.75 -13.70
C LEU A 4 -9.05 -11.31 -12.91
N ILE A 5 -8.08 -10.72 -13.60
CA ILE A 5 -6.79 -10.36 -13.03
C ILE A 5 -6.65 -8.84 -13.05
N TYR A 6 -6.39 -8.23 -11.89
CA TYR A 6 -6.12 -6.79 -11.81
C TYR A 6 -4.63 -6.54 -11.61
N MET A 7 -4.08 -5.63 -12.41
CA MET A 7 -2.76 -5.08 -12.14
C MET A 7 -2.88 -3.87 -11.22
N LEU A 8 -2.12 -3.82 -10.13
CA LEU A 8 -2.11 -2.71 -9.18
C LEU A 8 -0.73 -2.07 -9.17
N GLY A 9 -0.65 -0.77 -9.43
CA GLY A 9 0.63 -0.05 -9.42
C GLY A 9 0.59 1.31 -10.12
N ILE A 10 1.39 2.25 -9.60
CA ILE A 10 1.53 3.58 -10.18
C ILE A 10 2.24 3.54 -11.54
N PRO A 11 2.17 4.60 -12.37
CA PRO A 11 2.99 4.71 -13.58
C PRO A 11 4.48 4.48 -13.29
N GLY A 12 5.18 3.74 -14.15
CA GLY A 12 6.61 3.42 -13.94
C GLY A 12 6.88 2.15 -13.13
N SER A 13 5.90 1.61 -12.38
CA SER A 13 6.05 0.35 -11.62
C SER A 13 6.44 -0.87 -12.48
N GLY A 14 6.05 -0.88 -13.76
CA GLY A 14 6.30 -2.02 -14.65
C GLY A 14 5.10 -2.95 -14.82
N LYS A 15 3.94 -2.61 -14.26
CA LYS A 15 2.71 -3.41 -14.35
C LYS A 15 2.32 -3.87 -15.76
N SER A 16 2.43 -3.02 -16.78
CA SER A 16 2.11 -3.40 -18.17
C SER A 16 3.12 -4.40 -18.77
N TYR A 17 4.36 -4.43 -18.26
CA TYR A 17 5.35 -5.42 -18.65
C TYR A 17 5.03 -6.78 -17.98
N ILE A 18 4.69 -6.77 -16.70
CA ILE A 18 4.26 -7.96 -15.95
C ILE A 18 2.96 -8.54 -16.53
N ALA A 19 1.97 -7.69 -16.84
CA ALA A 19 0.71 -8.09 -17.46
C ALA A 19 0.90 -8.90 -18.75
N LYS A 20 1.90 -8.54 -19.58
CA LYS A 20 2.24 -9.28 -20.81
C LYS A 20 2.78 -10.68 -20.55
N LYS A 21 3.48 -10.89 -19.42
CA LYS A 21 3.95 -12.22 -19.03
C LYS A 21 2.79 -13.09 -18.55
N ILE A 22 1.97 -12.55 -17.64
CA ILE A 22 0.79 -13.21 -17.08
C ILE A 22 -0.21 -13.56 -18.20
N ALA A 23 -0.44 -12.65 -19.15
CA ALA A 23 -1.35 -12.89 -20.26
C ALA A 23 -1.01 -14.13 -21.08
N LYS A 24 0.28 -14.42 -21.26
CA LYS A 24 0.74 -15.62 -21.97
C LYS A 24 0.49 -16.89 -21.15
N GLN A 25 0.78 -16.85 -19.85
CA GLN A 25 0.62 -17.97 -18.94
C GLN A 25 -0.86 -18.35 -18.76
N GLU A 26 -1.70 -17.34 -18.54
CA GLU A 26 -3.12 -17.50 -18.21
C GLU A 26 -4.04 -17.52 -19.45
N ARG A 27 -3.46 -17.47 -20.67
CA ARG A 27 -4.19 -17.28 -21.93
C ARG A 27 -5.21 -16.12 -21.84
N ALA A 28 -4.79 -15.04 -21.19
CA ALA A 28 -5.65 -13.93 -20.85
C ALA A 28 -5.55 -12.79 -21.87
N LYS A 29 -6.67 -12.12 -22.13
CA LYS A 29 -6.70 -10.87 -22.91
C LYS A 29 -6.33 -9.71 -22.00
N ILE A 30 -5.45 -8.82 -22.46
CA ILE A 30 -5.14 -7.58 -21.74
C ILE A 30 -6.14 -6.50 -22.16
N ILE A 31 -6.76 -5.86 -21.19
CA ILE A 31 -7.66 -4.72 -21.33
C ILE A 31 -6.97 -3.53 -20.67
N SER A 32 -6.31 -2.69 -21.48
CA SER A 32 -5.58 -1.52 -21.00
C SER A 32 -6.45 -0.26 -21.02
N THR A 33 -6.60 0.39 -19.87
CA THR A 33 -7.36 1.65 -19.78
C THR A 33 -6.67 2.81 -20.51
N ASP A 34 -5.35 2.77 -20.64
CA ASP A 34 -4.60 3.75 -21.44
C ASP A 34 -4.83 3.58 -22.93
N GLU A 35 -4.91 2.33 -23.41
CA GLU A 35 -5.23 2.01 -24.79
C GLU A 35 -6.68 2.40 -25.14
N ILE A 36 -7.64 2.02 -24.30
CA ILE A 36 -9.05 2.41 -24.45
C ILE A 36 -9.18 3.93 -24.48
N ARG A 37 -8.48 4.65 -23.59
CA ARG A 37 -8.53 6.12 -23.57
C ARG A 37 -8.03 6.72 -24.89
N ARG A 38 -6.97 6.15 -25.48
CA ARG A 38 -6.44 6.58 -26.78
C ARG A 38 -7.40 6.25 -27.92
N GLU A 39 -8.05 5.10 -27.92
CA GLU A 39 -9.02 4.73 -28.95
C GLU A 39 -10.28 5.61 -28.92
N LEU A 40 -10.79 5.91 -27.73
CA LEU A 40 -12.00 6.70 -27.56
C LEU A 40 -11.78 8.20 -27.76
N PHE A 41 -10.61 8.73 -27.41
CA PHE A 41 -10.37 10.17 -27.33
C PHE A 41 -9.11 10.67 -28.06
N GLY A 42 -8.33 9.79 -28.68
CA GLY A 42 -7.06 10.18 -29.33
C GLY A 42 -6.11 10.92 -28.38
N ASP A 43 -5.58 12.05 -28.84
CA ASP A 43 -4.70 12.94 -28.07
C ASP A 43 -5.47 13.85 -27.10
N ASP A 44 -6.80 13.94 -27.20
CA ASP A 44 -7.71 14.72 -26.35
C ASP A 44 -7.94 14.09 -24.95
N SER A 45 -6.97 13.28 -24.52
CA SER A 45 -6.92 12.52 -23.27
C SER A 45 -6.99 13.35 -21.97
N LYS A 46 -7.12 14.68 -22.08
CA LYS A 46 -7.36 15.60 -20.96
C LYS A 46 -8.80 15.57 -20.44
N GLN A 47 -9.76 15.03 -21.19
CA GLN A 47 -11.14 14.89 -20.71
C GLN A 47 -11.25 13.79 -19.64
N LYS A 48 -11.73 14.15 -18.43
CA LYS A 48 -11.99 13.21 -17.32
C LYS A 48 -13.22 12.33 -17.60
N LYS A 49 -13.18 11.50 -18.63
CA LYS A 49 -14.24 10.56 -19.02
C LYS A 49 -13.98 9.15 -18.48
N THR A 50 -13.53 9.06 -17.23
CA THR A 50 -13.17 7.81 -16.55
C THR A 50 -14.28 6.77 -16.63
N PHE A 51 -15.54 7.18 -16.42
CA PHE A 51 -16.70 6.30 -16.55
C PHE A 51 -16.80 5.62 -17.92
N GLN A 52 -16.59 6.34 -19.02
CA GLN A 52 -16.67 5.77 -20.37
C GLN A 52 -15.54 4.76 -20.63
N VAL A 53 -14.33 5.05 -20.13
CA VAL A 53 -13.19 4.14 -20.23
C VAL A 53 -13.46 2.83 -19.49
N TYR A 54 -13.94 2.90 -18.25
CA TYR A 54 -14.22 1.68 -17.47
C TYR A 54 -15.45 0.91 -17.98
N ARG A 55 -16.48 1.61 -18.49
CA ARG A 55 -17.61 0.95 -19.17
C ARG A 55 -17.14 0.13 -20.36
N GLU A 56 -16.26 0.69 -21.19
CA GLU A 56 -15.66 -0.02 -22.32
C GLU A 56 -14.72 -1.14 -21.86
N ALA A 57 -13.92 -0.91 -20.81
CA ALA A 57 -13.05 -1.95 -20.25
C ALA A 57 -13.85 -3.18 -19.78
N PHE A 58 -14.94 -2.96 -19.04
CA PHE A 58 -15.81 -4.04 -18.58
C PHE A 58 -16.52 -4.76 -19.74
N SER A 59 -16.95 -4.03 -20.78
CA SER A 59 -17.48 -4.64 -22.01
C SER A 59 -16.46 -5.56 -22.70
N ARG A 60 -15.18 -5.16 -22.76
CA ARG A 60 -14.10 -5.99 -23.32
C ARG A 60 -13.78 -7.21 -22.46
N ILE A 61 -13.93 -7.08 -21.13
CA ILE A 61 -13.80 -8.21 -20.20
C ILE A 61 -14.93 -9.21 -20.44
N ASP A 62 -16.19 -8.75 -20.52
CA ASP A 62 -17.35 -9.59 -20.84
C ASP A 62 -17.13 -10.36 -22.16
N LYS A 63 -16.63 -9.67 -23.20
CA LYS A 63 -16.30 -10.29 -24.48
C LYS A 63 -15.19 -11.34 -24.37
N ALA A 64 -14.14 -11.07 -23.57
CA ALA A 64 -13.06 -12.03 -23.36
C ALA A 64 -13.58 -13.31 -22.70
N PHE A 65 -14.44 -13.18 -21.68
CA PHE A 65 -15.06 -14.32 -21.02
C PHE A 65 -16.01 -15.10 -21.93
N ALA A 66 -16.80 -14.42 -22.76
CA ALA A 66 -17.63 -15.06 -23.78
C ALA A 66 -16.81 -15.87 -24.82
N GLU A 67 -15.58 -15.45 -25.09
CA GLU A 67 -14.61 -16.17 -25.92
C GLU A 67 -13.85 -17.29 -25.15
N GLY A 68 -14.17 -17.54 -23.88
CA GLY A 68 -13.50 -18.53 -23.04
C GLY A 68 -12.08 -18.15 -22.63
N LYS A 69 -11.73 -16.86 -22.62
CA LYS A 69 -10.41 -16.35 -22.24
C LYS A 69 -10.46 -15.59 -20.93
N SER A 70 -9.45 -15.77 -20.09
CA SER A 70 -9.24 -14.92 -18.91
C SER A 70 -9.01 -13.46 -19.33
N ALA A 71 -9.11 -12.53 -18.39
CA ALA A 71 -8.97 -11.10 -18.64
C ALA A 71 -8.03 -10.44 -17.63
N ILE A 72 -7.13 -9.57 -18.10
CA ILE A 72 -6.27 -8.73 -17.28
C ILE A 72 -6.69 -7.27 -17.45
N LEU A 73 -7.08 -6.61 -16.37
CA LEU A 73 -7.29 -5.16 -16.35
C LEU A 73 -5.96 -4.46 -16.04
N ASP A 74 -5.33 -3.91 -17.08
CA ASP A 74 -4.13 -3.07 -16.96
C ASP A 74 -4.53 -1.60 -16.76
N ALA A 75 -4.64 -1.23 -15.49
CA ALA A 75 -4.87 0.11 -15.00
C ALA A 75 -4.02 0.34 -13.74
N THR A 76 -4.05 1.53 -13.17
CA THR A 76 -3.34 1.76 -11.90
C THR A 76 -4.03 1.06 -10.72
N ASN A 77 -5.38 0.98 -10.75
CA ASN A 77 -6.22 0.29 -9.76
C ASN A 77 -5.89 0.64 -8.29
N ILE A 78 -5.60 1.91 -8.04
CA ILE A 78 -5.11 2.39 -6.73
C ILE A 78 -6.22 2.59 -5.68
N ASP A 79 -7.48 2.70 -6.11
CA ASP A 79 -8.65 3.02 -5.30
C ASP A 79 -9.44 1.74 -4.98
N ARG A 80 -9.57 1.40 -3.70
CA ARG A 80 -10.20 0.17 -3.20
C ARG A 80 -11.67 0.09 -3.58
N ASP A 81 -12.43 1.17 -3.40
CA ASP A 81 -13.87 1.19 -3.69
C ASP A 81 -14.14 0.89 -5.16
N LEU A 82 -13.32 1.45 -6.05
CA LEU A 82 -13.41 1.18 -7.49
C LEU A 82 -13.01 -0.25 -7.82
N ARG A 83 -12.03 -0.84 -7.13
CA ARG A 83 -11.70 -2.26 -7.27
C ARG A 83 -12.89 -3.13 -6.88
N MET A 84 -13.43 -2.95 -5.68
CA MET A 84 -14.57 -3.73 -5.16
C MET A 84 -15.80 -3.63 -6.08
N LYS A 85 -16.16 -2.43 -6.54
CA LYS A 85 -17.27 -2.22 -7.50
C LYS A 85 -17.03 -2.95 -8.82
N GLY A 86 -15.79 -2.95 -9.32
CA GLY A 86 -15.41 -3.66 -10.54
C GLY A 86 -15.45 -5.18 -10.38
N ILE A 87 -14.94 -5.70 -9.27
CA ILE A 87 -14.93 -7.13 -8.93
C ILE A 87 -16.35 -7.67 -8.77
N ALA A 88 -17.24 -6.93 -8.11
CA ALA A 88 -18.62 -7.33 -7.86
C ALA A 88 -19.43 -7.56 -9.15
N ARG A 89 -19.03 -6.95 -10.27
CA ARG A 89 -19.66 -7.17 -11.58
C ARG A 89 -19.48 -8.60 -12.11
N PHE A 90 -18.42 -9.31 -11.68
CA PHE A 90 -18.04 -10.61 -12.23
C PHE A 90 -18.08 -11.67 -11.13
N THR A 91 -19.17 -12.43 -11.02
CA THR A 91 -19.38 -13.37 -9.90
C THR A 91 -18.80 -14.77 -10.14
N ASN A 92 -18.82 -15.27 -11.38
CA ASN A 92 -18.46 -16.65 -11.72
C ASN A 92 -17.03 -16.81 -12.26
N VAL A 93 -16.07 -16.07 -11.69
CA VAL A 93 -14.67 -16.09 -12.11
C VAL A 93 -13.75 -16.05 -10.88
N VAL A 94 -12.55 -16.62 -11.00
CA VAL A 94 -11.49 -16.44 -9.99
C VAL A 94 -10.98 -15.00 -10.09
N LYS A 95 -10.81 -14.33 -8.95
CA LYS A 95 -10.38 -12.94 -8.89
C LYS A 95 -8.98 -12.89 -8.31
N GLU A 96 -8.02 -12.36 -9.05
CA GLU A 96 -6.65 -12.20 -8.56
C GLU A 96 -6.18 -10.78 -8.76
N CYS A 97 -5.32 -10.29 -7.88
CA CYS A 97 -4.61 -9.04 -8.11
C CYS A 97 -3.10 -9.24 -8.03
N TYR A 98 -2.37 -8.48 -8.85
CA TYR A 98 -0.92 -8.42 -8.85
C TYR A 98 -0.52 -7.01 -8.42
N TYR A 99 -0.16 -6.88 -7.13
CA TYR A 99 0.41 -5.67 -6.57
C TYR A 99 1.87 -5.57 -7.00
N VAL A 100 2.18 -4.59 -7.84
CA VAL A 100 3.54 -4.40 -8.38
C VAL A 100 4.31 -3.50 -7.44
N ASP A 101 5.03 -4.16 -6.55
CA ASP A 101 5.86 -3.57 -5.52
C ASP A 101 7.15 -3.02 -6.15
N THR A 102 7.15 -1.73 -6.46
CA THR A 102 8.32 -1.04 -7.01
C THR A 102 8.48 0.28 -6.27
N PRO A 103 9.66 0.54 -5.68
CA PRO A 103 9.96 1.79 -4.99
C PRO A 103 9.60 3.03 -5.80
N TYR A 104 9.13 4.07 -5.11
CA TYR A 104 8.62 5.30 -5.73
C TYR A 104 9.70 6.01 -6.58
N ASP A 105 10.93 6.08 -6.08
CA ASP A 105 12.10 6.63 -6.77
C ASP A 105 12.39 5.88 -8.09
N VAL A 106 12.32 4.55 -8.08
CA VAL A 106 12.45 3.73 -9.29
C VAL A 106 11.31 3.99 -10.27
N CYS A 107 10.07 4.12 -9.77
CA CYS A 107 8.92 4.48 -10.61
C CYS A 107 9.11 5.84 -11.29
N LEU A 108 9.62 6.85 -10.57
CA LEU A 108 9.94 8.17 -11.10
C LEU A 108 11.03 8.11 -12.18
N ALA A 109 12.14 7.43 -11.90
CA ALA A 109 13.23 7.25 -12.86
C ALA A 109 12.74 6.60 -14.16
N ARG A 110 11.96 5.52 -14.04
CA ARG A 110 11.35 4.84 -15.20
C ARG A 110 10.37 5.75 -15.94
N ASN A 111 9.57 6.54 -15.24
CA ASN A 111 8.62 7.47 -15.86
C ASN A 111 9.32 8.59 -16.65
N ALA A 112 10.46 9.09 -16.16
CA ALA A 112 11.24 10.13 -16.84
C ALA A 112 11.74 9.69 -18.23
N SER A 113 12.03 8.40 -18.41
CA SER A 113 12.50 7.80 -19.66
C SER A 113 11.38 7.39 -20.64
N ARG A 114 10.09 7.53 -20.26
CA ARG A 114 8.97 7.14 -21.13
C ARG A 114 8.68 8.20 -22.20
N LYS A 115 8.22 7.75 -23.38
CA LYS A 115 7.69 8.63 -24.44
C LYS A 115 6.51 9.47 -23.96
N ARG A 116 5.57 8.84 -23.23
CA ARG A 116 4.46 9.51 -22.55
C ARG A 116 4.73 9.54 -21.05
N LYS A 117 4.98 10.73 -20.53
CA LYS A 117 5.32 10.97 -19.11
C LYS A 117 4.08 11.37 -18.35
N VAL A 118 3.97 10.91 -17.11
CA VAL A 118 3.00 11.43 -16.13
C VAL A 118 3.73 12.47 -15.28
N GLU A 119 3.11 13.61 -15.01
CA GLU A 119 3.71 14.64 -14.15
C GLU A 119 4.01 14.09 -12.75
N THR A 120 5.16 14.46 -12.18
CA THR A 120 5.60 14.00 -10.86
C THR A 120 4.55 14.24 -9.78
N LYS A 121 3.90 15.41 -9.76
CA LYS A 121 2.83 15.73 -8.81
C LYS A 121 1.62 14.78 -8.91
N ILE A 122 1.30 14.32 -10.12
CA ILE A 122 0.23 13.34 -10.34
C ILE A 122 0.67 11.97 -9.81
N MET A 123 1.93 11.57 -10.06
CA MET A 123 2.47 10.31 -9.54
C MET A 123 2.56 10.30 -8.01
N GLU A 124 2.99 11.40 -7.41
CA GLU A 124 3.00 11.61 -5.95
C GLU A 124 1.59 11.46 -5.38
N LYS A 125 0.59 12.13 -5.99
CA LYS A 125 -0.81 11.94 -5.60
C LYS A 125 -1.24 10.48 -5.74
N MET A 126 -0.94 9.82 -6.86
CA MET A 126 -1.29 8.42 -7.06
C MET A 126 -0.68 7.51 -6.00
N TYR A 127 0.57 7.75 -5.60
CA TYR A 127 1.25 6.96 -4.57
C TYR A 127 0.63 7.17 -3.18
N LYS A 128 0.30 8.41 -2.80
CA LYS A 128 -0.41 8.71 -1.54
C LYS A 128 -1.80 8.08 -1.47
N PHE A 129 -2.54 8.08 -2.59
CA PHE A 129 -3.89 7.52 -2.66
C PHE A 129 -3.94 6.00 -2.87
N PHE A 130 -2.79 5.31 -3.00
CA PHE A 130 -2.78 3.90 -3.36
C PHE A 130 -3.03 3.00 -2.16
N GLU A 131 -4.25 2.50 -2.07
CA GLU A 131 -4.65 1.56 -1.03
C GLU A 131 -4.16 0.14 -1.38
N PHE A 132 -3.40 -0.47 -0.48
CA PHE A 132 -2.93 -1.85 -0.61
C PHE A 132 -4.12 -2.83 -0.63
N PRO A 133 -4.09 -3.88 -1.48
CA PRO A 133 -5.20 -4.83 -1.57
C PRO A 133 -5.36 -5.65 -0.29
N THR A 134 -6.60 -5.96 0.06
CA THR A 134 -6.93 -6.94 1.12
C THR A 134 -7.91 -7.99 0.61
N TYR A 135 -7.88 -9.20 1.17
CA TYR A 135 -8.74 -10.31 0.76
C TYR A 135 -10.24 -9.97 0.86
N GLY A 136 -10.67 -9.15 1.83
CA GLY A 136 -12.06 -8.72 1.95
C GLY A 136 -12.59 -7.84 0.80
N GLU A 137 -11.74 -7.41 -0.13
CA GLU A 137 -12.20 -6.84 -1.41
C GLU A 137 -12.84 -7.88 -2.35
N GLY A 138 -12.66 -9.17 -2.05
CA GLY A 138 -13.14 -10.30 -2.86
C GLY A 138 -12.07 -10.97 -3.72
N TRP A 139 -10.79 -10.77 -3.40
CA TRP A 139 -9.69 -11.45 -4.07
C TRP A 139 -9.60 -12.92 -3.63
N SER A 140 -9.44 -13.83 -4.58
CA SER A 140 -9.05 -15.21 -4.31
C SER A 140 -7.55 -15.34 -4.03
N GLN A 141 -6.72 -14.48 -4.65
CA GLN A 141 -5.27 -14.41 -4.43
C GLN A 141 -4.74 -12.99 -4.62
N ILE A 142 -3.79 -12.61 -3.77
CA ILE A 142 -3.03 -11.36 -3.84
C ILE A 142 -1.57 -11.72 -4.10
N HIS A 143 -1.05 -11.38 -5.27
CA HIS A 143 0.34 -11.64 -5.64
C HIS A 143 1.18 -10.36 -5.46
N ILE A 144 2.24 -10.43 -4.65
CA ILE A 144 3.21 -9.35 -4.49
C ILE A 144 4.35 -9.54 -5.51
N VAL A 145 4.35 -8.71 -6.56
CA VAL A 145 5.39 -8.74 -7.61
C VAL A 145 6.49 -7.75 -7.25
N HIS A 146 7.56 -8.28 -6.69
CA HIS A 146 8.65 -7.51 -6.10
C HIS A 146 9.68 -7.02 -7.12
N HIS A 147 10.17 -5.79 -6.91
CA HIS A 147 11.35 -5.26 -7.58
C HIS A 147 12.49 -5.13 -6.58
N GLU A 148 13.53 -5.93 -6.74
CA GLU A 148 14.68 -5.99 -5.82
C GLU A 148 15.32 -4.61 -5.56
N LYS A 149 15.49 -4.29 -4.28
CA LYS A 149 16.25 -3.16 -3.74
C LYS A 149 16.77 -3.57 -2.33
N PRO A 150 17.96 -4.19 -2.25
CA PRO A 150 18.48 -4.74 -1.00
C PRO A 150 18.65 -3.71 0.12
N TYR A 151 18.39 -4.16 1.34
CA TYR A 151 18.64 -3.42 2.57
C TYR A 151 19.89 -3.94 3.30
N PRO A 152 20.63 -3.08 4.03
CA PRO A 152 21.80 -3.47 4.81
C PRO A 152 21.44 -4.15 6.14
N ILE A 153 20.39 -4.97 6.17
CA ILE A 153 19.97 -5.78 7.31
C ILE A 153 19.36 -7.10 6.78
N SER A 154 19.61 -8.22 7.45
CA SER A 154 18.98 -9.50 7.12
C SER A 154 17.67 -9.68 7.89
N LYS A 155 16.80 -10.60 7.42
CA LYS A 155 15.59 -11.01 8.15
C LYS A 155 15.89 -11.47 9.58
N ASP A 156 16.89 -12.32 9.75
CA ASP A 156 17.24 -12.88 11.07
C ASP A 156 17.76 -11.80 12.01
N SER A 157 18.60 -10.88 11.53
CA SER A 157 19.08 -9.75 12.32
C SER A 157 17.94 -8.80 12.69
N PHE A 158 17.01 -8.53 11.77
CA PHE A 158 15.84 -7.70 12.05
C PHE A 158 14.92 -8.34 13.09
N ILE A 159 14.57 -9.62 12.95
CA ILE A 159 13.74 -10.33 13.93
C ILE A 159 14.44 -10.43 15.28
N SER A 160 15.74 -10.75 15.30
CA SER A 160 16.54 -10.81 16.53
C SER A 160 16.55 -9.46 17.26
N LEU A 161 16.71 -8.36 16.52
CA LEU A 161 16.61 -7.01 17.08
C LEU A 161 15.26 -6.80 17.76
N LEU A 162 14.13 -7.12 17.12
CA LEU A 162 12.81 -6.88 17.72
C LEU A 162 12.52 -7.78 18.94
N ASN A 163 12.98 -9.04 18.90
CA ASN A 163 12.79 -10.01 19.99
C ASN A 163 13.60 -9.68 21.25
N GLN A 164 14.68 -8.89 21.12
CA GLN A 164 15.49 -8.47 22.26
C GLN A 164 14.83 -7.35 23.09
N HIS A 165 13.70 -6.81 22.64
CA HIS A 165 13.03 -5.65 23.25
C HIS A 165 14.03 -4.49 23.47
N PRO A 166 14.66 -4.00 22.39
CA PRO A 166 15.75 -3.04 22.47
C PRO A 166 15.23 -1.73 23.05
N ASN A 167 16.10 -1.03 23.78
CA ASN A 167 15.83 0.36 24.14
C ASN A 167 15.87 1.25 22.88
N TYR A 168 15.48 2.53 23.05
CA TYR A 168 15.43 3.50 21.96
C TYR A 168 16.73 3.61 21.17
N ASP A 169 17.87 3.71 21.87
CA ASP A 169 19.17 3.89 21.22
C ASP A 169 19.57 2.64 20.44
N ASP A 170 19.44 1.45 21.03
CA ASP A 170 19.77 0.18 20.37
C ASP A 170 18.91 -0.05 19.12
N LEU A 171 17.62 0.28 19.19
CA LEU A 171 16.69 0.15 18.07
C LEU A 171 17.06 1.08 16.92
N PHE A 172 17.16 2.39 17.16
CA PHE A 172 17.37 3.36 16.08
C PHE A 172 18.81 3.42 15.60
N ASN A 173 19.81 3.08 16.42
CA ASN A 173 21.18 2.88 15.94
C ASN A 173 21.23 1.72 14.93
N SER A 174 20.49 0.63 15.19
CA SER A 174 20.42 -0.53 14.31
C SER A 174 19.61 -0.27 13.03
N LEU A 175 18.51 0.47 13.10
CA LEU A 175 17.63 0.73 11.95
C LEU A 175 18.06 1.91 11.07
N SER A 176 18.83 2.87 11.60
CA SER A 176 19.27 4.08 10.88
C SER A 176 20.17 3.82 9.66
N VAL A 177 20.65 2.59 9.47
CA VAL A 177 21.32 2.18 8.23
C VAL A 177 20.37 2.13 7.02
N ILE A 178 19.06 2.18 7.26
CA ILE A 178 18.02 2.27 6.24
C ILE A 178 17.54 3.72 6.15
N ASP A 179 17.64 4.31 4.96
CA ASP A 179 17.36 5.74 4.71
C ASP A 179 16.01 6.20 5.30
N SER A 180 14.95 5.40 5.17
CA SER A 180 13.62 5.77 5.67
C SER A 180 13.53 5.83 7.21
N PHE A 181 14.29 4.99 7.92
CA PHE A 181 14.37 5.06 9.37
C PHE A 181 15.30 6.19 9.81
N ALA A 182 16.39 6.43 9.07
CA ALA A 182 17.27 7.58 9.31
C ALA A 182 16.51 8.91 9.20
N GLU A 183 15.60 9.05 8.23
CA GLU A 183 14.78 10.25 8.03
C GLU A 183 13.85 10.55 9.21
N MET A 184 13.46 9.55 10.00
CA MET A 184 12.63 9.74 11.19
C MET A 184 13.41 10.34 12.37
N ILE A 185 14.73 10.18 12.39
CA ILE A 185 15.59 10.65 13.48
C ILE A 185 15.57 12.18 13.51
N GLN A 186 15.22 12.75 14.67
CA GLN A 186 15.08 14.19 14.87
C GLN A 186 14.06 14.88 13.94
N TYR A 187 13.21 14.12 13.25
CA TYR A 187 12.19 14.69 12.39
C TYR A 187 11.16 15.45 13.23
N ASN A 188 11.16 16.78 13.09
CA ASN A 188 10.16 17.64 13.70
C ASN A 188 8.85 17.56 12.90
N GLN A 189 7.82 17.01 13.54
CA GLN A 189 6.50 16.82 12.96
C GLN A 189 5.74 18.15 12.78
N GLU A 190 6.24 19.27 13.31
CA GLU A 190 5.67 20.62 13.14
C GLU A 190 4.15 20.64 13.35
N ASN A 191 3.68 19.93 14.37
CA ASN A 191 2.27 19.76 14.66
C ASN A 191 2.05 19.85 16.17
N PRO A 192 1.14 20.72 16.65
CA PRO A 192 0.95 20.99 18.07
C PRO A 192 0.51 19.77 18.89
N HIS A 193 0.03 18.72 18.24
CA HIS A 193 -0.37 17.46 18.89
C HIS A 193 0.79 16.45 19.05
N HIS A 194 2.02 16.82 18.66
CA HIS A 194 3.21 15.97 18.78
C HIS A 194 4.32 16.70 19.53
N THR A 195 4.69 16.17 20.70
CA THR A 195 5.78 16.68 21.55
C THR A 195 7.14 16.05 21.22
N HIS A 196 7.14 14.92 20.50
CA HIS A 196 8.33 14.12 20.23
C HIS A 196 8.73 14.11 18.75
N PRO A 197 10.04 13.96 18.46
CA PRO A 197 10.49 13.55 17.13
C PRO A 197 9.81 12.26 16.68
N LEU A 198 9.65 12.10 15.37
CA LEU A 198 8.92 10.97 14.77
C LEU A 198 9.44 9.59 15.24
N CYS A 199 10.78 9.42 15.30
CA CYS A 199 11.40 8.20 15.80
C CYS A 199 11.03 7.88 17.25
N MET A 200 10.95 8.89 18.12
CA MET A 200 10.62 8.71 19.53
C MET A 200 9.14 8.36 19.73
N HIS A 201 8.23 8.98 18.96
CA HIS A 201 6.82 8.54 18.91
C HIS A 201 6.72 7.06 18.51
N THR A 202 7.40 6.70 17.42
CA THR A 202 7.43 5.33 16.90
C THR A 202 7.97 4.33 17.94
N TYR A 203 9.05 4.70 18.64
CA TYR A 203 9.61 3.88 19.72
C TYR A 203 8.61 3.65 20.84
N LYS A 204 7.92 4.70 21.32
CA LYS A 204 6.94 4.57 22.41
C LYS A 204 5.81 3.60 22.05
N VAL A 205 5.31 3.63 20.81
CA VAL A 205 4.31 2.64 20.33
C VAL A 205 4.90 1.24 20.32
N PHE A 206 6.11 1.07 19.79
CA PHE A 206 6.83 -0.21 19.76
C PHE A 206 7.07 -0.77 21.17
N GLU A 207 7.52 0.07 22.11
CA GLU A 207 7.79 -0.29 23.50
C GLU A 207 6.50 -0.73 24.20
N TYR A 208 5.39 0.01 24.03
CA TYR A 208 4.09 -0.37 24.56
C TYR A 208 3.68 -1.76 24.06
N ILE A 209 3.76 -2.01 22.75
CA ILE A 209 3.46 -3.33 22.15
C ILE A 209 4.36 -4.42 22.72
N CYS A 210 5.66 -4.15 22.91
CA CYS A 210 6.59 -5.12 23.50
C CYS A 210 6.18 -5.50 24.93
N GLN A 211 5.63 -4.56 25.70
CA GLN A 211 5.27 -4.75 27.10
C GLN A 211 3.87 -5.33 27.32
N THR A 212 2.91 -5.04 26.44
CA THR A 212 1.48 -5.31 26.72
C THR A 212 0.80 -6.22 25.71
N TYR A 213 1.38 -6.45 24.52
CA TYR A 213 0.80 -7.35 23.51
C TYR A 213 1.37 -8.77 23.66
N GLU A 214 0.51 -9.75 23.91
CA GLU A 214 0.87 -11.14 24.23
C GLU A 214 0.43 -12.16 23.18
N GLU A 215 -0.19 -11.72 22.10
CA GLU A 215 -0.77 -12.60 21.07
C GLU A 215 0.28 -13.12 20.08
N ASP A 216 0.00 -14.24 19.43
CA ASP A 216 0.96 -14.96 18.57
C ASP A 216 1.50 -14.13 17.38
N ASP A 217 0.77 -13.09 16.97
CA ASP A 217 1.17 -12.19 15.90
C ASP A 217 1.91 -10.93 16.38
N LYS A 218 2.47 -10.95 17.60
CA LYS A 218 3.26 -9.86 18.18
C LYS A 218 4.33 -9.29 17.25
N LEU A 219 5.01 -10.14 16.47
CA LEU A 219 6.00 -9.67 15.49
C LEU A 219 5.38 -8.77 14.42
N ALA A 220 4.19 -9.11 13.92
CA ALA A 220 3.46 -8.25 12.96
C ALA A 220 3.07 -6.92 13.61
N MET A 221 2.66 -6.95 14.88
CA MET A 221 2.29 -5.75 15.63
C MET A 221 3.50 -4.83 15.89
N GLN A 222 4.65 -5.40 16.27
CA GLN A 222 5.91 -4.68 16.42
C GLN A 222 6.34 -4.02 15.11
N ILE A 223 6.27 -4.75 13.99
CA ILE A 223 6.63 -4.20 12.67
C ILE A 223 5.63 -3.12 12.27
N ALA A 224 4.33 -3.31 12.51
CA ALA A 224 3.33 -2.27 12.27
C ALA A 224 3.66 -1.00 13.06
N ALA A 225 4.11 -1.13 14.32
CA ALA A 225 4.56 0.00 15.13
C ALA A 225 5.70 0.78 14.47
N LEU A 226 6.73 0.08 13.98
CA LEU A 226 7.88 0.71 13.33
C LEU A 226 7.53 1.43 12.04
N PHE A 227 6.54 0.93 11.30
CA PHE A 227 6.22 1.44 9.98
C PHE A 227 5.00 2.36 9.92
N HIS A 228 4.07 2.35 10.89
CA HIS A 228 2.75 3.00 10.72
C HIS A 228 2.84 4.46 10.27
N ASP A 229 3.83 5.17 10.78
CA ASP A 229 4.04 6.60 10.60
C ASP A 229 5.25 6.96 9.71
N ILE A 230 5.96 5.95 9.16
CA ILE A 230 7.20 6.17 8.37
C ILE A 230 6.95 6.97 7.09
N GLY A 231 5.70 7.00 6.59
CA GLY A 231 5.29 7.79 5.42
C GLY A 231 5.05 9.27 5.70
N LYS A 232 5.14 9.74 6.95
CA LYS A 232 4.93 11.15 7.32
C LYS A 232 5.88 12.12 6.58
N PRO A 233 7.20 11.90 6.51
CA PRO A 233 8.11 12.77 5.79
C PRO A 233 7.69 13.01 4.32
N PHE A 234 7.29 11.95 3.62
CA PHE A 234 6.81 12.01 2.24
C PHE A 234 5.48 12.77 2.06
N THR A 235 4.62 12.73 3.09
CA THR A 235 3.26 13.29 3.01
C THR A 235 3.12 14.68 3.62
N LYS A 236 4.19 15.23 4.21
CA LYS A 236 4.20 16.54 4.85
C LYS A 236 3.66 17.63 3.93
N VAL A 237 2.59 18.28 4.35
CA VAL A 237 2.03 19.47 3.68
C VAL A 237 1.73 20.55 4.72
N ILE A 238 2.35 21.72 4.54
CA ILE A 238 2.00 22.97 5.25
C ILE A 238 1.15 23.81 4.30
N LYS A 239 -0.15 23.94 4.59
CA LYS A 239 -1.05 24.76 3.78
C LYS A 239 -0.78 26.25 4.05
N LYS A 240 -0.89 27.09 3.01
CA LYS A 240 -0.78 28.55 3.15
C LYS A 240 -1.76 29.05 4.22
N GLY A 241 -1.25 29.76 5.22
CA GLY A 241 -2.04 30.29 6.34
C GLY A 241 -2.27 29.30 7.49
N ARG A 242 -1.57 28.15 7.53
CA ARG A 242 -1.49 27.29 8.70
C ARG A 242 -0.05 27.24 9.20
N ASP A 243 0.11 27.24 10.52
CA ASP A 243 1.40 27.16 11.20
C ASP A 243 1.81 25.73 11.58
N TYR A 244 1.04 24.73 11.11
CA TYR A 244 1.29 23.32 11.40
C TYR A 244 1.21 22.44 10.14
N ALA A 245 1.97 21.37 10.15
CA ALA A 245 2.02 20.36 9.10
C ALA A 245 0.84 19.38 9.20
N SER A 246 0.43 18.87 8.03
CA SER A 246 -0.54 17.79 7.89
C SER A 246 0.08 16.63 7.12
N TYR A 247 -0.40 15.42 7.42
CA TYR A 247 0.15 14.15 6.96
C TYR A 247 -0.94 13.25 6.36
N PHE A 248 -1.81 13.81 5.53
CA PHE A 248 -2.91 13.03 4.97
C PHE A 248 -2.40 11.88 4.10
N LEU A 249 -2.98 10.69 4.29
CA LEU A 249 -2.67 9.46 3.54
C LEU A 249 -1.26 8.91 3.77
N HIS A 250 -0.64 9.21 4.90
CA HIS A 250 0.68 8.65 5.24
C HIS A 250 0.59 7.14 5.46
N GLU A 251 -0.54 6.63 5.95
CA GLU A 251 -0.80 5.20 6.18
C GLU A 251 -0.61 4.36 4.92
N ASN A 252 -1.01 4.86 3.75
CA ASN A 252 -0.82 4.18 2.46
C ASN A 252 0.66 4.16 2.06
N VAL A 253 1.35 5.29 2.22
CA VAL A 253 2.79 5.39 1.93
C VAL A 253 3.60 4.48 2.86
N SER A 254 3.30 4.51 4.15
CA SER A 254 3.85 3.62 5.17
C SER A 254 3.64 2.15 4.80
N THR A 255 2.45 1.79 4.33
CA THR A 255 2.13 0.43 3.89
C THR A 255 3.02 -0.01 2.73
N HIS A 256 3.19 0.83 1.70
CA HIS A 256 4.06 0.49 0.58
C HIS A 256 5.51 0.30 0.99
N MET A 257 6.01 1.15 1.89
CA MET A 257 7.37 1.04 2.42
C MET A 257 7.56 -0.23 3.25
N ALA A 258 6.58 -0.59 4.08
CA ALA A 258 6.60 -1.83 4.85
C ALA A 258 6.55 -3.07 3.98
N VAL A 259 5.62 -3.12 3.02
CA VAL A 259 5.48 -4.25 2.07
C VAL A 259 6.79 -4.47 1.33
N HIS A 260 7.39 -3.40 0.82
CA HIS A 260 8.64 -3.48 0.08
C HIS A 260 9.78 -4.00 0.95
N PHE A 261 9.95 -3.44 2.15
CA PHE A 261 10.96 -3.87 3.10
C PHE A 261 10.83 -5.35 3.49
N LEU A 262 9.63 -5.77 3.88
CA LEU A 262 9.38 -7.14 4.31
C LEU A 262 9.54 -8.14 3.15
N LYS A 263 9.13 -7.75 1.93
CA LYS A 263 9.29 -8.62 0.77
C LYS A 263 10.76 -8.80 0.39
N GLU A 264 11.55 -7.72 0.43
CA GLU A 264 13.00 -7.77 0.19
C GLU A 264 13.72 -8.65 1.24
N LEU A 265 13.31 -8.59 2.51
CA LEU A 265 13.85 -9.46 3.55
C LEU A 265 13.38 -10.93 3.44
N GLY A 266 12.45 -11.25 2.54
CA GLY A 266 11.96 -12.63 2.37
C GLY A 266 10.95 -13.06 3.43
N PHE A 267 10.08 -12.15 3.88
CA PHE A 267 8.86 -12.55 4.59
C PHE A 267 7.84 -13.14 3.60
N GLU A 268 7.01 -14.06 4.10
CA GLU A 268 5.93 -14.67 3.32
C GLU A 268 4.79 -13.67 3.06
N ASP A 269 4.13 -13.80 1.91
CA ASP A 269 3.10 -12.84 1.48
C ASP A 269 1.95 -12.72 2.49
N ASP A 270 1.52 -13.82 3.10
CA ASP A 270 0.47 -13.79 4.13
C ASP A 270 0.87 -12.97 5.35
N PHE A 271 2.13 -13.08 5.80
CA PHE A 271 2.64 -12.27 6.91
C PHE A 271 2.71 -10.78 6.52
N ILE A 272 3.15 -10.49 5.29
CA ILE A 272 3.23 -9.13 4.77
C ILE A 272 1.84 -8.50 4.68
N ILE A 273 0.85 -9.22 4.14
CA ILE A 273 -0.53 -8.75 4.00
C ILE A 273 -1.13 -8.48 5.37
N LYS A 274 -0.93 -9.38 6.35
CA LYS A 274 -1.38 -9.18 7.74
C LYS A 274 -0.84 -7.89 8.35
N THR A 275 0.48 -7.68 8.22
CA THR A 275 1.15 -6.49 8.75
C THR A 275 0.70 -5.22 8.01
N ALA A 276 0.58 -5.27 6.68
CA ALA A 276 0.10 -4.18 5.85
C ALA A 276 -1.33 -3.75 6.20
N ASN A 277 -2.20 -4.70 6.56
CA ASN A 277 -3.57 -4.42 6.99
C ASN A 277 -3.64 -3.61 8.29
N ILE A 278 -2.77 -3.89 9.27
CA ILE A 278 -2.68 -3.10 10.50
C ILE A 278 -2.22 -1.67 10.15
N ILE A 279 -1.14 -1.54 9.37
CA ILE A 279 -0.57 -0.24 8.99
C ILE A 279 -1.58 0.60 8.19
N GLN A 280 -2.21 0.06 7.16
CA GLN A 280 -3.09 0.88 6.32
C GLN A 280 -4.39 1.30 7.01
N MET A 281 -4.86 0.54 8.01
CA MET A 281 -6.12 0.83 8.71
C MET A 281 -5.94 1.61 10.02
N HIS A 282 -4.70 1.84 10.48
CA HIS A 282 -4.44 2.46 11.78
C HIS A 282 -5.05 3.87 11.91
N MET A 283 -5.10 4.64 10.82
CA MET A 283 -5.81 5.93 10.80
C MET A 283 -7.32 5.77 10.66
N LYS A 284 -7.78 4.76 9.90
CA LYS A 284 -9.20 4.56 9.61
C LYS A 284 -9.98 4.29 10.89
N ILE A 285 -9.49 3.41 11.76
CA ILE A 285 -10.17 3.05 13.02
C ILE A 285 -10.41 4.26 13.94
N VAL A 286 -9.54 5.26 13.89
CA VAL A 286 -9.59 6.45 14.75
C VAL A 286 -10.49 7.55 14.17
N TYR A 287 -10.44 7.77 12.85
CA TYR A 287 -10.96 9.01 12.25
C TYR A 287 -12.13 8.85 11.28
N ALA A 288 -12.47 7.63 10.83
CA ALA A 288 -13.54 7.43 9.87
C ALA A 288 -14.88 7.14 10.54
N ASP A 289 -15.95 7.77 10.03
CA ASP A 289 -17.32 7.41 10.38
C ASP A 289 -17.59 5.96 9.91
N ASN A 290 -18.25 5.15 10.74
CA ASN A 290 -18.51 3.71 10.48
C ASN A 290 -17.24 2.85 10.27
N ALA A 291 -16.05 3.32 10.67
CA ALA A 291 -14.78 2.61 10.49
C ALA A 291 -14.83 1.14 10.92
N ALA A 292 -15.42 0.88 12.08
CA ALA A 292 -15.52 -0.46 12.64
C ALA A 292 -16.27 -1.44 11.72
N SER A 293 -17.36 -0.99 11.08
CA SER A 293 -18.14 -1.82 10.16
C SER A 293 -17.37 -2.08 8.86
N GLU A 294 -16.69 -1.07 8.31
CA GLU A 294 -15.87 -1.24 7.11
C GLU A 294 -14.69 -2.18 7.36
N ILE A 295 -13.98 -1.99 8.48
CA ILE A 295 -12.87 -2.85 8.88
C ILE A 295 -13.36 -4.28 9.08
N TYR A 296 -14.47 -4.48 9.80
CA TYR A 296 -15.04 -5.81 10.00
C TYR A 296 -15.36 -6.51 8.66
N HIS A 297 -15.92 -5.80 7.69
CA HIS A 297 -16.21 -6.38 6.37
C HIS A 297 -14.96 -6.65 5.52
N LEU A 298 -13.93 -5.82 5.64
CA LEU A 298 -12.71 -5.95 4.84
C LEU A 298 -11.70 -6.93 5.45
N LEU A 299 -11.64 -7.00 6.77
CA LEU A 299 -10.57 -7.67 7.49
C LEU A 299 -11.03 -8.71 8.49
N ASP A 300 -12.28 -8.67 8.98
CA ASP A 300 -12.87 -9.45 10.10
C ASP A 300 -12.81 -8.80 11.51
N ASP A 301 -13.36 -9.49 12.51
CA ASP A 301 -13.38 -9.06 13.92
C ASP A 301 -12.01 -9.16 14.60
N GLU A 302 -11.15 -10.09 14.17
CA GLU A 302 -9.81 -10.26 14.70
C GLU A 302 -8.98 -8.99 14.46
N TYR A 303 -9.08 -8.40 13.27
CA TYR A 303 -8.41 -7.13 12.99
C TYR A 303 -9.01 -5.94 13.72
N LEU A 304 -10.31 -5.98 14.03
CA LEU A 304 -10.97 -4.85 14.67
C LEU A 304 -10.41 -4.61 16.07
N TRP A 305 -10.27 -5.66 16.89
CA TRP A 305 -9.71 -5.51 18.23
C TRP A 305 -8.20 -5.17 18.18
N LYS A 306 -7.45 -5.73 17.23
CA LYS A 306 -6.04 -5.37 17.00
C LYS A 306 -5.86 -3.89 16.67
N LEU A 307 -6.73 -3.35 15.83
CA LEU A 307 -6.70 -1.93 15.46
C LEU A 307 -7.13 -1.02 16.61
N TYR A 308 -8.06 -1.46 17.48
CA TYR A 308 -8.35 -0.74 18.72
C TYR A 308 -7.16 -0.72 19.67
N PHE A 309 -6.51 -1.87 19.87
CA PHE A 309 -5.29 -1.96 20.67
C PHE A 309 -4.18 -1.06 20.11
N PHE A 310 -3.96 -1.10 18.80
CA PHE A 310 -2.94 -0.27 18.16
C PHE A 310 -3.26 1.22 18.25
N ALA A 311 -4.53 1.61 18.12
CA ALA A 311 -4.97 2.99 18.29
C ALA A 311 -4.77 3.49 19.74
N GLU A 312 -4.98 2.63 20.74
CA GLU A 312 -4.66 2.92 22.12
C GLU A 312 -3.15 3.15 22.30
N ALA A 313 -2.32 2.23 21.80
CA ALA A 313 -0.86 2.35 21.84
C ALA A 313 -0.35 3.66 21.18
N ASP A 314 -0.86 3.97 19.99
CA ASP A 314 -0.54 5.22 19.26
C ASP A 314 -0.98 6.48 20.01
N SER A 315 -2.15 6.44 20.67
CA SER A 315 -2.65 7.56 21.46
C SER A 315 -1.78 7.82 22.71
N LEU A 316 -1.41 6.75 23.43
CA LEU A 316 -0.58 6.85 24.64
C LEU A 316 0.84 7.35 24.34
N ALA A 317 1.37 7.04 23.16
CA ALA A 317 2.70 7.46 22.73
C ALA A 317 2.84 8.97 22.42
N LYS A 318 1.73 9.70 22.24
CA LYS A 318 1.72 11.13 21.87
C LYS A 318 2.13 12.07 23.01
N ASN A 319 2.11 11.60 24.27
CA ASN A 319 2.41 12.40 25.46
C ASN A 319 3.75 12.06 26.09
#